data_AF-A0A814WN09-F1
#
_entry.id   AF-A0A814WN09-F1
#
_cell.length_a   1.000
_cell.length_b   1.000
_cell.length_c   1.000
_cell.angle_alpha   90.00
_cell.angle_beta   90.00
_cell.angle_gamma   90.00
#
_symmetry.space_group_name_H-M   'P 1'
#
loop_
_entity.id
_entity.type
_entity.pdbx_description
1 polymer ?
#
loop_
_entity_poly.entity_id
_entity_poly.type
_entity_poly.pdbx_seq_one_letter_code
_entity_poly.pdbx_strand_id
1 'polypeptide(L)'
;MNSIKIGITDCTRYGNYEYWMLDAPEKVDDPISLSYHLSNLDNIEKCHGLILSDGEDVDRRRIKYKEGILSSENDINHKLKLQDIDEIENKPPLI
;
A
#
# COMPACT_ATOMS: atom_id res chain seq x y z
N MET A 1 -21.29 28.52 -0.52
CA MET A 1 -19.92 28.02 -0.23
C MET A 1 -19.90 26.56 -0.63
N ASN A 2 -19.07 26.16 -1.59
CA ASN A 2 -18.87 24.75 -1.92
C ASN A 2 -17.91 24.17 -0.90
N SER A 3 -18.34 23.20 -0.11
CA SER A 3 -17.45 22.42 0.75
C SER A 3 -16.70 21.40 -0.09
N ILE A 4 -15.49 21.05 0.35
CA ILE A 4 -14.65 20.06 -0.33
C ILE A 4 -14.91 18.70 0.33
N LYS A 5 -15.34 17.73 -0.48
CA LYS A 5 -15.46 16.31 -0.10
C LYS A 5 -14.22 15.55 -0.51
N ILE A 6 -13.49 14.98 0.44
CA ILE A 6 -12.30 14.15 0.19
C ILE A 6 -12.60 12.70 0.54
N GLY A 7 -12.27 11.79 -0.38
CA GLY A 7 -12.29 10.36 -0.12
C GLY A 7 -10.92 9.89 0.39
N ILE A 8 -10.88 9.03 1.40
CA ILE A 8 -9.64 8.49 1.96
C ILE A 8 -9.75 6.97 1.98
N THR A 9 -8.77 6.25 1.42
CA THR A 9 -8.74 4.77 1.51
C THR A 9 -8.65 4.31 2.97
N ASP A 10 -9.15 3.13 3.29
CA ASP A 10 -9.28 2.62 4.67
C ASP A 10 -8.07 1.80 5.16
N CYS A 11 -6.83 2.19 4.82
CA CYS A 11 -5.64 1.46 5.28
C CYS A 11 -5.34 1.74 6.78
N THR A 12 -4.32 1.08 7.34
CA THR A 12 -4.03 1.17 8.79
C THR A 12 -3.70 2.57 9.29
N ARG A 13 -3.29 3.50 8.41
CA ARG A 13 -3.04 4.91 8.77
C ARG A 13 -4.22 5.84 8.50
N TYR A 14 -5.39 5.34 8.10
CA TYR A 14 -6.59 6.13 7.80
C TYR A 14 -6.82 7.28 8.78
N GLY A 15 -6.83 6.98 10.10
CA GLY A 15 -7.10 7.97 11.14
C GLY A 15 -6.16 9.18 11.10
N ASN A 16 -4.87 9.00 10.75
CA ASN A 16 -3.93 10.11 10.63
C ASN A 16 -4.34 11.10 9.53
N TYR A 17 -4.82 10.58 8.40
CA TYR A 17 -5.26 11.39 7.27
C TYR A 17 -6.63 12.02 7.55
N GLU A 18 -7.52 11.31 8.23
CA GLU A 18 -8.79 11.86 8.70
C GLU A 18 -8.56 13.06 9.62
N TYR A 19 -7.72 12.92 10.66
CA TYR A 19 -7.38 14.02 11.56
C TYR A 19 -6.71 15.19 10.82
N TRP A 20 -5.79 14.89 9.90
CA TRP A 20 -5.13 15.93 9.10
C TRP A 20 -6.11 16.74 8.24
N MET A 21 -7.15 16.09 7.69
CA MET A 21 -8.18 16.77 6.91
C MET A 21 -9.13 17.59 7.79
N LEU A 22 -9.49 17.09 8.97
CA LEU A 22 -10.35 17.80 9.91
C LEU A 22 -9.66 19.01 10.56
N ASP A 23 -8.32 19.00 10.64
CA ASP A 23 -7.51 20.13 11.13
C ASP A 23 -7.23 21.20 10.05
N ALA A 24 -7.65 20.97 8.80
CA ALA A 24 -7.38 21.89 7.71
C ALA A 24 -8.11 23.24 7.91
N PRO A 25 -7.46 24.38 7.62
CA PRO A 25 -8.08 25.71 7.75
C PRO A 25 -9.18 25.97 6.72
N GLU A 26 -9.18 25.22 5.62
CA GLU A 26 -10.25 25.21 4.62
C GLU A 26 -11.37 24.26 5.04
N LYS A 27 -12.61 24.60 4.69
CA LYS A 27 -13.79 23.81 5.08
C LYS A 27 -13.89 22.51 4.28
N VAL A 28 -13.12 21.51 4.71
CA VAL A 28 -13.29 20.12 4.30
C VAL A 28 -14.49 19.56 5.07
N ASP A 29 -15.49 19.07 4.35
CA ASP A 29 -16.58 18.31 4.97
C ASP A 29 -16.05 16.96 5.45
N ASP A 30 -16.78 16.31 6.36
CA ASP A 30 -16.48 14.96 6.85
C ASP A 30 -15.95 14.04 5.73
N PRO A 31 -14.68 13.59 5.84
CA PRO A 31 -14.06 12.74 4.85
C PRO A 31 -14.84 11.44 4.66
N ILE A 32 -14.87 10.94 3.42
CA ILE A 32 -15.51 9.66 3.10
C ILE A 32 -14.44 8.57 3.20
N SER A 33 -14.59 7.65 4.16
CA SER A 33 -13.80 6.42 4.17
C SER A 33 -14.19 5.57 2.95
N LEU A 34 -13.23 5.28 2.09
CA LEU A 34 -13.39 4.46 0.88
C LEU A 34 -12.74 3.10 1.11
N SER A 35 -13.55 2.06 1.00
CA SER A 35 -13.13 0.70 1.32
C SER A 35 -13.79 -0.31 0.40
N TYR A 36 -13.00 -1.26 -0.08
CA TYR A 36 -13.56 -2.41 -0.78
C TYR A 36 -14.37 -3.31 0.17
N HIS A 37 -14.02 -3.33 1.46
CA HIS A 37 -14.79 -4.07 2.49
C HIS A 37 -16.16 -3.45 2.73
N LEU A 38 -16.29 -2.13 2.57
CA LEU A 38 -17.56 -1.41 2.73
C LEU A 38 -18.42 -1.39 1.47
N SER A 39 -17.94 -1.97 0.35
CA SER A 39 -18.64 -1.94 -0.95
C SER A 39 -19.11 -0.54 -1.35
N ASN A 40 -18.27 0.47 -1.07
CA ASN A 40 -18.66 1.87 -1.17
C ASN A 40 -17.76 2.68 -2.12
N LEU A 41 -17.03 2.00 -3.00
CA LEU A 41 -16.12 2.64 -3.96
C LEU A 41 -16.84 3.56 -4.94
N ASP A 42 -18.13 3.34 -5.21
CA ASP A 42 -18.95 4.25 -6.02
C ASP A 42 -19.09 5.64 -5.39
N ASN A 43 -18.77 5.82 -4.10
CA ASN A 43 -18.70 7.13 -3.47
C ASN A 43 -17.54 7.99 -3.97
N ILE A 44 -16.59 7.43 -4.73
CA ILE A 44 -15.53 8.20 -5.40
C ILE A 44 -16.14 9.32 -6.26
N GLU A 45 -17.28 9.06 -6.92
CA GLU A 45 -18.00 10.04 -7.75
C GLU A 45 -18.51 11.27 -6.97
N LYS A 46 -18.58 11.17 -5.63
CA LYS A 46 -19.00 12.27 -4.74
C LYS A 46 -17.82 13.06 -4.21
N CYS A 47 -16.59 12.62 -4.49
CA CYS A 47 -15.37 13.21 -3.97
C CYS A 47 -14.79 14.23 -4.96
N HIS A 48 -14.29 15.35 -4.44
CA HIS A 48 -13.52 16.33 -5.20
C HIS A 48 -12.05 15.93 -5.31
N GLY A 49 -11.57 15.09 -4.39
CA GLY A 49 -10.20 14.60 -4.35
C GLY A 49 -10.09 13.30 -3.54
N LEU A 50 -8.97 12.61 -3.71
CA LEU A 50 -8.67 11.34 -3.06
C LEU A 50 -7.35 11.40 -2.31
N ILE A 51 -7.31 10.75 -1.16
CA ILE A 51 -6.10 10.43 -0.42
C ILE A 51 -5.95 8.91 -0.41
N LEU A 52 -4.81 8.44 -0.91
CA LEU A 52 -4.38 7.07 -0.75
C LEU A 52 -3.62 6.99 0.57
N SER A 53 -4.33 6.58 1.63
CA SER A 53 -3.75 6.40 2.95
C SER A 53 -2.69 5.31 2.90
N ASP A 54 -1.52 5.58 3.49
CA ASP A 54 -0.52 4.55 3.71
C ASP A 54 -0.99 3.53 4.78
N GLY A 55 -0.25 2.44 4.94
CA GLY A 55 -0.43 1.54 6.08
C GLY A 55 -0.46 0.06 5.75
N GLU A 56 -0.45 -0.32 4.48
CA GLU A 56 -0.32 -1.70 4.04
C GLU A 56 0.78 -1.78 2.97
N ASP A 57 1.64 -2.79 3.08
CA ASP A 57 2.63 -3.05 2.04
C ASP A 57 1.90 -3.41 0.74
N VAL A 58 2.25 -2.73 -0.35
CA VAL A 58 1.76 -3.12 -1.67
C VAL A 58 2.27 -4.53 -1.97
N ASP A 59 1.36 -5.48 -2.21
CA ASP A 59 1.71 -6.85 -2.59
C ASP A 59 2.77 -6.82 -3.69
N ARG A 60 3.96 -7.39 -3.42
CA ARG A 60 5.10 -7.40 -4.34
C ARG A 60 4.74 -7.97 -5.72
N ARG A 61 3.75 -8.85 -5.81
CA ARG A 61 3.24 -9.38 -7.09
C ARG A 61 2.58 -8.30 -7.95
N ARG A 62 2.02 -7.25 -7.34
CA ARG A 62 1.46 -6.07 -8.02
C ARG A 62 2.53 -5.08 -8.48
N ILE A 63 3.71 -5.09 -7.86
CA ILE A 63 4.86 -4.24 -8.23
C ILE A 63 5.63 -4.83 -9.43
N LYS A 64 5.70 -6.17 -9.55
CA LYS A 64 6.45 -6.87 -10.61
C LYS A 64 6.01 -6.56 -12.04
N TYR A 65 4.84 -5.94 -12.25
CA TYR A 65 4.33 -5.63 -13.59
C TYR A 65 4.91 -4.35 -14.22
N LYS A 66 5.87 -3.69 -13.56
CA LYS A 66 6.59 -2.53 -14.12
C LYS A 66 8.07 -2.87 -14.23
N GLU A 67 8.40 -3.84 -15.08
CA GLU A 67 9.79 -4.20 -15.37
C GLU A 67 10.55 -2.96 -15.86
N GLY A 68 11.50 -2.50 -15.04
CA GLY A 68 12.40 -1.39 -15.33
C GLY A 68 12.76 -0.52 -14.11
N ILE A 69 12.00 -0.56 -13.02
CA ILE A 69 12.23 0.33 -11.87
C ILE A 69 12.11 -0.45 -10.55
N LEU A 70 13.23 -0.60 -9.86
CA LEU A 70 13.41 -1.05 -8.47
C LEU A 70 13.45 -2.58 -8.23
N SER A 71 14.56 -3.21 -8.62
CA SER A 71 15.15 -4.25 -7.78
C SER A 71 15.89 -3.57 -6.63
N SER A 72 15.26 -3.42 -5.46
CA SER A 72 16.00 -3.03 -4.25
C SER A 72 17.05 -4.11 -3.93
N GLU A 73 18.29 -3.70 -3.65
CA GLU A 73 19.46 -4.56 -3.37
C GLU A 73 19.21 -5.70 -2.36
N ASN A 74 18.19 -5.57 -1.51
CA ASN A 74 17.80 -6.59 -0.54
C ASN A 74 17.25 -7.90 -1.16
N ASP A 75 16.71 -7.88 -2.37
CA ASP A 75 16.17 -9.10 -3.01
C ASP A 75 17.28 -10.00 -3.59
N ILE A 76 18.48 -9.44 -3.85
CA ILE A 76 19.64 -10.20 -4.32
C ILE A 76 20.17 -11.08 -3.18
N ASN A 77 20.23 -10.54 -1.95
CA ASN A 77 20.77 -11.25 -0.80
C ASN A 77 19.89 -12.43 -0.34
N HIS A 78 18.57 -12.38 -0.55
CA HIS A 78 17.69 -13.50 -0.21
C HIS A 78 17.74 -14.62 -1.25
N LYS A 79 18.02 -14.29 -2.52
CA LYS A 79 18.19 -15.29 -3.59
C LYS A 79 19.48 -16.09 -3.44
N LEU A 80 20.59 -15.44 -3.06
CA LEU A 80 21.86 -16.11 -2.81
C LEU A 80 21.75 -17.10 -1.64
N LYS A 81 21.10 -16.70 -0.54
CA LYS A 81 20.91 -17.58 0.62
C LYS A 81 20.12 -18.86 0.33
N LEU A 82 19.16 -18.82 -0.60
CA LEU A 82 18.36 -20.02 -0.92
C LEU A 82 19.13 -20.99 -1.82
N GLN A 83 19.97 -20.47 -2.73
CA GLN A 83 20.80 -21.31 -3.61
C GLN A 83 21.90 -22.04 -2.83
N ASP A 84 22.45 -21.41 -1.79
CA ASP A 84 23.47 -22.02 -0.94
C ASP A 84 22.92 -23.12 -0.01
N ILE A 85 21.61 -23.16 0.26
CA ILE A 85 21.00 -24.18 1.14
C ILE A 85 20.73 -25.48 0.35
N ASP A 86 20.30 -25.37 -0.91
CA ASP A 86 20.02 -26.54 -1.76
C ASP A 86 21.30 -27.35 -2.11
N GLU A 87 22.48 -26.71 -2.10
CA GLU A 87 23.77 -27.39 -2.31
C GLU A 87 24.28 -28.16 -1.07
N ILE A 88 23.85 -27.77 0.14
CA ILE A 88 24.28 -28.42 1.39
C ILE A 88 23.47 -29.69 1.66
N GLU A 89 22.17 -29.70 1.35
CA GLU A 89 21.30 -30.86 1.62
C GLU A 89 21.47 -32.02 0.63
N ASN A 90 22.07 -31.80 -0.54
CA ASN A 90 22.26 -32.81 -1.59
C ASN A 90 23.69 -33.36 -1.70
N LYS A 91 24.58 -33.04 -0.76
CA LYS A 91 25.96 -33.55 -0.79
C LYS A 91 25.98 -34.99 -0.26
N PRO A 92 26.45 -35.99 -1.04
CA PRO A 92 26.55 -37.35 -0.54
C PRO A 92 27.48 -37.39 0.69
N PRO A 93 27.18 -38.22 1.70
CA PRO A 93 28.02 -38.31 2.89
C PRO A 93 29.44 -38.70 2.46
N LEU A 94 30.42 -37.96 2.97
CA LEU A 94 31.83 -38.28 2.78
C LEU A 94 32.07 -39.66 3.41
N ILE A 95 32.33 -40.66 2.56
CA ILE A 95 32.79 -42.00 2.94
C ILE A 95 34.28 -41.93 3.28
#